data_AF-A0A661RYS9-F1
#
_entry.id   AF-A0A661RYS9-F1
#
_cell.length_a   1.000
_cell.length_b   1.000
_cell.length_c   1.000
_cell.angle_alpha   90.00
_cell.angle_beta   90.00
_cell.angle_gamma   90.00
#
_symmetry.space_group_name_H-M   'P 1'
#
loop_
_entity.id
_entity.type
_entity.pdbx_description
1 polymer ?
#
loop_
_entity_poly.entity_id
_entity_poly.type
_entity_poly.pdbx_seq_one_letter_code
_entity_poly.pdbx_strand_id
1 'polypeptide(L)'
;MRKTAFILLCSILMTFGCTSMTLENVKDAPVITHKIYNVIFENKPEILKKEVHARGFEIGKVLSETLGAGDIVVVKISVLNEYDHLIKHNTVFYVSDGWLEYDTVGEHGETVSEGAKLLGFTGKTALYWFKTKHKMKDLSDEAKKKIEELY
;
A
#
# COMPACT_ATOMS: atom_id res chain seq x y z
N MET A 1 22.32 59.18 57.77
CA MET A 1 20.88 59.45 57.58
C MET A 1 20.54 58.93 56.18
N ARG A 2 19.83 57.80 56.05
CA ARG A 2 18.40 57.73 55.65
C ARG A 2 18.14 58.57 54.37
N LYS A 3 17.67 58.07 53.22
CA LYS A 3 16.70 56.99 52.95
C LYS A 3 16.48 56.89 51.40
N THR A 4 16.29 55.66 50.91
CA THR A 4 15.31 55.19 49.87
C THR A 4 15.05 55.98 48.57
N ALA A 5 15.06 55.29 47.40
CA ALA A 5 13.84 54.71 46.80
C ALA A 5 14.11 54.08 45.42
N PHE A 6 13.47 52.93 45.18
CA PHE A 6 13.54 52.04 44.03
C PHE A 6 12.16 52.08 43.36
N ILE A 7 12.00 52.62 42.14
CA ILE A 7 10.79 52.54 41.27
C ILE A 7 11.28 52.71 39.82
N LEU A 8 11.35 51.71 38.93
CA LEU A 8 10.31 50.93 38.23
C LEU A 8 9.52 51.75 37.19
N LEU A 9 9.91 51.65 35.90
CA LEU A 9 9.05 51.51 34.70
C LEU A 9 9.92 51.71 33.44
N CYS A 10 10.24 50.63 32.72
CA CYS A 10 10.79 50.73 31.37
C CYS A 10 9.75 50.17 30.40
N SER A 11 8.92 51.09 29.92
CA SER A 11 8.04 50.92 28.77
C SER A 11 8.68 51.66 27.60
N ILE A 12 9.01 50.96 26.53
CA ILE A 12 8.82 51.42 25.13
C ILE A 12 8.94 50.18 24.25
N LEU A 13 7.80 49.83 23.65
CA LEU A 13 7.73 48.93 22.51
C LEU A 13 8.39 49.61 21.31
N MET A 14 9.29 48.91 20.63
CA MET A 14 9.50 49.10 19.20
C MET A 14 9.42 47.73 18.53
N THR A 15 8.20 47.36 18.17
CA THR A 15 7.93 46.26 17.26
C THR A 15 8.44 46.66 15.88
N PHE A 16 9.59 46.12 15.50
CA PHE A 16 10.01 46.08 14.10
C PHE A 16 8.96 45.28 13.35
N GLY A 17 8.32 45.93 12.38
CA GLY A 17 7.41 45.31 11.42
C GLY A 17 8.16 44.25 10.62
N CYS A 18 8.10 43.00 11.10
CA CYS A 18 8.30 41.85 10.27
C CYS A 18 6.97 41.65 9.52
N THR A 19 6.89 42.17 8.31
CA THR A 19 5.84 41.77 7.36
C THR A 19 6.06 40.29 7.09
N SER A 20 5.43 39.44 7.90
CA SER A 20 5.31 38.02 7.62
C SER A 20 4.54 37.88 6.31
N MET A 21 5.25 37.60 5.22
CA MET A 21 4.65 37.00 4.04
C MET A 21 3.97 35.71 4.50
N THR A 22 2.65 35.74 4.59
CA THR A 22 1.84 34.57 4.91
C THR A 22 1.98 33.57 3.78
N LEU A 23 2.51 32.40 4.12
CA LEU A 23 2.54 31.23 3.25
C LEU A 23 1.17 30.53 3.35
N GLU A 24 0.11 31.24 2.99
CA GLU A 24 -1.22 30.66 2.79
C GLU A 24 -1.35 30.25 1.32
N ASN A 25 -0.79 29.09 0.93
CA ASN A 25 -1.23 28.38 -0.29
C ASN A 25 -0.62 26.97 -0.45
N VAL A 26 -0.79 26.10 0.55
CA VAL A 26 -0.57 24.64 0.39
C VAL A 26 -1.75 23.90 1.06
N LYS A 27 -2.98 24.16 0.61
CA LYS A 27 -4.17 23.44 1.09
C LYS A 27 -4.92 22.65 0.02
N ASP A 28 -4.55 22.82 -1.25
CA ASP A 28 -5.25 22.20 -2.38
C ASP A 28 -4.38 21.24 -3.21
N ALA A 29 -3.19 20.86 -2.71
CA ALA A 29 -2.45 19.77 -3.34
C ALA A 29 -3.21 18.45 -3.08
N PRO A 30 -3.52 17.64 -4.11
CA PRO A 30 -4.15 16.35 -3.89
C PRO A 30 -3.21 15.51 -3.02
N VAL A 31 -3.63 15.21 -1.80
CA VAL A 31 -2.91 14.27 -0.92
C VAL A 31 -3.06 12.89 -1.57
N ILE A 32 -2.01 12.43 -2.25
CA ILE A 32 -1.98 11.10 -2.84
C ILE A 32 -1.91 10.08 -1.70
N THR A 33 -3.08 9.56 -1.33
CA THR A 33 -3.22 8.52 -0.31
C THR A 33 -2.98 7.15 -0.93
N HIS A 34 -2.36 6.27 -0.14
CA HIS A 34 -2.07 4.90 -0.54
C HIS A 34 -2.65 3.95 0.50
N LYS A 35 -3.16 2.80 0.05
CA LYS A 35 -3.57 1.69 0.91
C LYS A 35 -2.56 0.56 0.82
N ILE A 36 -2.33 -0.10 1.95
CA ILE A 36 -1.33 -1.16 2.07
C ILE A 36 -1.99 -2.53 1.98
N TYR A 37 -1.38 -3.46 1.24
CA TYR A 37 -1.80 -4.87 1.17
C TYR A 37 -0.60 -5.80 1.29
N ASN A 38 -0.88 -7.07 1.61
CA ASN A 38 0.15 -8.11 1.73
C ASN A 38 -0.11 -9.19 0.69
N VAL A 39 0.80 -9.36 -0.27
CA VAL A 39 0.71 -10.40 -1.31
C VAL A 39 1.56 -11.59 -0.87
N ILE A 40 0.95 -12.76 -0.77
CA ILE A 40 1.57 -13.99 -0.28
C ILE A 40 1.94 -14.88 -1.46
N PHE A 41 3.22 -15.25 -1.55
CA PHE A 41 3.75 -16.16 -2.55
C PHE A 41 4.20 -17.46 -1.88
N GLU A 42 3.91 -18.60 -2.51
CA GLU A 42 4.37 -19.91 -2.04
C GLU A 42 5.87 -20.15 -2.29
N ASN A 43 6.43 -19.46 -3.27
CA ASN A 43 7.84 -19.53 -3.65
C ASN A 43 8.37 -18.11 -3.84
N LYS A 44 9.68 -17.93 -3.69
CA LYS A 44 10.31 -16.62 -3.88
C LYS A 44 10.02 -16.04 -5.27
N PRO A 45 9.35 -14.87 -5.37
CA PRO A 45 9.11 -14.21 -6.64
C PRO A 45 10.36 -13.48 -7.12
N GLU A 46 10.54 -13.41 -8.45
CA GLU A 46 11.63 -12.66 -9.08
C GLU A 46 11.20 -11.21 -9.38
N ILE A 47 11.00 -10.42 -8.32
CA ILE A 47 10.64 -9.00 -8.44
C ILE A 47 11.91 -8.18 -8.67
N LEU A 48 12.05 -7.62 -9.87
CA LEU A 48 13.19 -6.78 -10.27
C LEU A 48 12.88 -5.29 -10.13
N LYS A 49 11.63 -4.91 -10.30
CA LYS A 49 11.13 -3.53 -10.25
C LYS A 49 10.09 -3.40 -9.14
N LYS A 50 10.15 -2.28 -8.41
CA LYS A 50 9.25 -2.02 -7.28
C LYS A 50 7.90 -1.43 -7.70
N GLU A 51 7.43 -1.79 -8.89
CA GLU A 51 6.20 -1.27 -9.48
C GLU A 51 5.08 -2.30 -9.35
N VAL A 52 3.86 -1.82 -9.14
CA VAL A 52 2.64 -2.62 -9.18
C VAL A 52 1.78 -2.08 -10.30
N HIS A 53 1.43 -2.94 -11.25
CA HIS A 53 0.72 -2.60 -12.47
C HIS A 53 -0.66 -3.25 -12.51
N ALA A 54 -1.59 -2.59 -13.17
CA ALA A 54 -2.84 -3.19 -13.61
C ALA A 54 -3.08 -2.85 -15.09
N ARG A 55 -3.13 -3.88 -15.93
CA ARG A 55 -3.32 -3.76 -17.38
C ARG A 55 -2.27 -2.83 -18.01
N GLY A 56 -1.04 -2.89 -17.50
CA GLY A 56 0.10 -2.08 -17.96
C GLY A 56 0.16 -0.64 -17.44
N PHE A 57 -0.69 -0.24 -16.49
CA PHE A 57 -0.61 1.06 -15.82
C PHE A 57 -0.08 0.88 -14.39
N GLU A 58 0.89 1.71 -13.97
CA GLU A 58 1.37 1.73 -12.59
C GLU A 58 0.25 2.21 -11.65
N ILE A 59 -0.17 1.34 -10.75
CA ILE A 59 -1.22 1.60 -9.74
C ILE A 59 -0.65 1.68 -8.32
N GLY A 60 0.63 1.38 -8.13
CA GLY A 60 1.22 1.21 -6.82
C GLY A 60 2.69 0.79 -6.84
N LYS A 61 3.22 0.50 -5.65
CA LYS A 61 4.63 0.15 -5.45
C LYS A 61 4.83 -0.98 -4.47
N VAL A 62 5.87 -1.78 -4.70
CA VAL A 62 6.37 -2.77 -3.74
C VAL A 62 7.16 -2.05 -2.66
N LEU A 63 6.77 -2.26 -1.41
CA LEU A 63 7.40 -1.62 -0.25
C LEU A 63 8.49 -2.50 0.37
N SER A 64 8.19 -3.78 0.58
CA SER A 64 9.13 -4.72 1.22
C SER A 64 8.80 -6.16 0.86
N GLU A 65 9.80 -7.02 0.93
CA GLU A 65 9.66 -8.48 0.83
C GLU A 65 10.17 -9.09 2.13
N THR A 66 9.35 -9.93 2.75
CA THR A 66 9.66 -10.60 4.01
C THR A 66 9.54 -12.10 3.82
N LEU A 67 10.59 -12.84 4.18
CA LEU A 67 10.54 -14.29 4.22
C LEU A 67 9.67 -14.73 5.41
N GLY A 68 8.64 -15.53 5.14
CA GLY A 68 7.79 -16.16 6.14
C GLY A 68 8.36 -17.49 6.62
N ALA A 69 7.50 -18.32 7.21
CA ALA A 69 7.85 -19.69 7.54
C ALA A 69 7.93 -20.55 6.27
N GLY A 70 8.96 -21.39 6.16
CA GLY A 70 9.21 -22.20 4.97
C GLY A 70 9.61 -21.35 3.76
N ASP A 71 9.08 -21.68 2.58
CA ASP A 71 9.37 -20.99 1.31
C ASP A 71 8.39 -19.83 1.01
N ILE A 72 7.50 -19.51 1.96
CA ILE A 72 6.51 -18.46 1.81
C ILE A 72 7.19 -17.09 1.83
N VAL A 73 6.86 -16.24 0.86
CA VAL A 73 7.30 -14.84 0.82
C VAL A 73 6.10 -13.92 0.92
N VAL A 74 6.14 -12.99 1.87
CA VAL A 74 5.14 -11.94 2.05
C VAL A 74 5.68 -10.65 1.46
N VAL A 75 5.04 -10.17 0.40
CA VAL A 75 5.38 -8.93 -0.29
C VAL A 75 4.38 -7.85 0.12
N LYS A 76 4.87 -6.81 0.79
CA LYS A 76 4.04 -5.65 1.15
C LYS A 76 3.99 -4.69 -0.02
N ILE A 77 2.79 -4.31 -0.43
CA ILE A 77 2.55 -3.36 -1.51
C ILE A 77 1.76 -2.16 -1.03
N SER A 78 1.95 -1.05 -1.71
CA SER A 78 1.10 0.14 -1.66
C SER A 78 0.33 0.25 -2.97
N VAL A 79 -0.95 0.58 -2.90
CA VAL A 79 -1.80 0.87 -4.05
C VAL A 79 -2.38 2.26 -3.88
N LEU A 80 -2.36 3.08 -4.92
CA LEU A 80 -2.96 4.42 -4.88
C LEU A 80 -4.46 4.30 -4.58
N ASN A 81 -4.97 5.16 -3.72
CA ASN A 81 -6.37 5.07 -3.26
C ASN A 81 -7.39 5.17 -4.42
N GLU A 82 -7.03 5.83 -5.52
CA GLU A 82 -7.86 5.88 -6.73
C GLU A 82 -8.08 4.49 -7.36
N TYR A 83 -7.17 3.53 -7.14
CA TYR A 83 -7.25 2.15 -7.63
C TYR A 83 -7.70 1.13 -6.58
N ASP A 84 -8.03 1.56 -5.35
CA ASP A 84 -8.49 0.67 -4.26
C ASP A 84 -9.67 -0.21 -4.66
N HIS A 85 -10.59 0.33 -5.47
CA HIS A 85 -11.76 -0.38 -5.97
C HIS A 85 -11.42 -1.63 -6.83
N LEU A 86 -10.19 -1.73 -7.34
CA LEU A 86 -9.70 -2.91 -8.05
C LEU A 86 -9.37 -4.06 -7.09
N ILE A 87 -8.96 -3.73 -5.87
CA ILE A 87 -8.48 -4.69 -4.88
C ILE A 87 -9.67 -5.27 -4.12
N LYS A 88 -9.89 -6.56 -4.33
CA LYS A 88 -11.04 -7.34 -3.87
C LYS A 88 -10.60 -8.74 -3.44
N HIS A 89 -11.50 -9.51 -2.83
CA HIS A 89 -11.19 -10.86 -2.38
C HIS A 89 -10.78 -11.83 -3.51
N ASN A 90 -11.18 -11.57 -4.75
CA ASN A 90 -10.79 -12.34 -5.93
C ASN A 90 -9.52 -11.80 -6.62
N THR A 91 -8.88 -10.77 -6.06
CA THR A 91 -7.67 -10.15 -6.61
C THR A 91 -6.46 -11.00 -6.34
N VAL A 92 -5.64 -11.15 -7.37
CA VAL A 92 -4.36 -11.82 -7.30
C VAL A 92 -3.30 -11.00 -8.01
N PHE A 93 -2.05 -11.24 -7.66
CA PHE A 93 -0.90 -10.65 -8.33
C PHE A 93 -0.02 -11.74 -8.92
N TYR A 94 0.62 -11.45 -10.04
CA TYR A 94 1.66 -12.31 -10.59
C TYR A 94 2.86 -11.49 -11.05
N VAL A 95 4.03 -12.11 -11.06
CA VAL A 95 5.23 -11.45 -11.61
C VAL A 95 5.14 -11.46 -13.14
N SER A 96 5.24 -10.28 -13.76
CA SER A 96 5.39 -10.10 -15.21
C SER A 96 6.49 -9.10 -15.46
N ASP A 97 7.44 -9.44 -16.34
CA ASP A 97 8.50 -8.51 -16.79
C ASP A 97 9.30 -7.84 -15.63
N GLY A 98 9.35 -8.53 -14.48
CA GLY A 98 10.04 -8.09 -13.27
C GLY A 98 9.23 -7.18 -12.34
N TRP A 99 7.97 -6.86 -12.63
CA TRP A 99 7.06 -6.13 -11.73
C TRP A 99 5.86 -7.00 -11.33
N LEU A 100 5.05 -6.51 -10.38
CA LEU A 100 3.79 -7.17 -10.02
C LEU A 100 2.66 -6.70 -10.91
N GLU A 101 1.92 -7.63 -11.49
CA GLU A 101 0.78 -7.38 -12.36
C GLU A 101 -0.50 -7.91 -11.69
N TYR A 102 -1.53 -7.07 -11.66
CA TYR A 102 -2.87 -7.38 -11.15
C TYR A 102 -3.64 -8.33 -12.09
N ASP A 103 -4.38 -9.28 -11.53
CA ASP A 103 -5.40 -10.07 -12.21
C ASP A 103 -6.50 -10.48 -11.21
N THR A 104 -7.55 -11.15 -11.68
CA THR A 104 -8.58 -11.76 -10.84
C THR A 104 -8.74 -13.25 -11.13
N VAL A 105 -9.09 -14.04 -10.11
CA VAL A 105 -9.39 -15.48 -10.25
C VAL A 105 -10.87 -15.80 -10.48
N GLY A 106 -11.73 -14.78 -10.45
CA GLY A 106 -13.17 -14.90 -10.71
C GLY A 106 -13.78 -13.58 -11.15
N GLU A 107 -15.05 -13.61 -11.55
CA GLU A 107 -15.78 -12.43 -12.05
C GLU A 107 -16.21 -11.49 -10.93
N HIS A 108 -16.61 -12.05 -9.79
CA HIS A 108 -17.13 -11.32 -8.65
C HIS A 108 -16.18 -11.45 -7.46
N GLY A 109 -16.03 -10.35 -6.73
CA GLY A 109 -15.22 -10.28 -5.52
C GLY A 109 -15.79 -9.22 -4.60
N GLU A 110 -15.77 -9.53 -3.31
CA GLU A 110 -16.12 -8.60 -2.24
C GLU A 110 -14.97 -7.60 -1.99
N THR A 111 -15.32 -6.41 -1.51
CA THR A 111 -14.34 -5.40 -1.10
C THR A 111 -13.50 -5.92 0.05
N VAL A 112 -12.19 -5.67 0.02
CA VAL A 112 -11.27 -6.01 1.11
C VAL A 112 -10.86 -4.78 1.88
N SER A 113 -10.54 -4.95 3.17
CA SER A 113 -9.95 -3.89 3.98
C SER A 113 -8.47 -3.69 3.66
N GLU A 114 -7.95 -2.54 4.05
CA GLU A 114 -6.51 -2.33 4.10
C GLU A 114 -5.83 -3.41 4.97
N GLY A 115 -4.61 -3.79 4.60
CA GLY A 115 -3.82 -4.84 5.24
C GLY A 115 -4.19 -6.25 4.83
N ALA A 116 -5.24 -6.44 4.01
CA ALA A 116 -5.68 -7.75 3.57
C ALA A 116 -4.56 -8.55 2.88
N LYS A 117 -4.65 -9.87 3.06
CA LYS A 117 -3.77 -10.85 2.43
C LYS A 117 -4.34 -11.24 1.07
N LEU A 118 -3.51 -11.17 0.04
CA LEU A 118 -3.85 -11.47 -1.35
C LEU A 118 -2.92 -12.55 -1.88
N LEU A 119 -3.36 -13.30 -2.90
CA LEU A 119 -2.52 -14.35 -3.49
C LEU A 119 -1.54 -13.79 -4.51
N GLY A 120 -0.31 -14.27 -4.44
CA GLY A 120 0.78 -13.98 -5.36
C GLY A 120 1.23 -15.22 -6.12
N PHE A 121 1.53 -15.05 -7.40
CA PHE A 121 2.07 -16.10 -8.27
C PHE A 121 3.41 -15.67 -8.86
N THR A 122 4.38 -16.57 -8.90
CA THR A 122 5.72 -16.30 -9.47
C THR A 122 5.71 -16.07 -10.99
N GLY A 123 4.57 -16.28 -11.64
CA GLY A 123 4.38 -15.95 -13.05
C GLY A 123 2.99 -16.29 -13.56
N LYS A 124 2.67 -15.80 -14.76
CA LYS A 124 1.36 -15.97 -15.41
C LYS A 124 0.97 -17.44 -15.64
N THR A 125 1.95 -18.30 -15.91
CA THR A 125 1.72 -19.75 -16.06
C THR A 125 1.22 -20.37 -14.76
N ALA A 126 1.82 -20.02 -13.61
CA ALA A 126 1.38 -20.52 -12.30
C ALA A 126 -0.06 -20.07 -11.99
N LEU A 127 -0.39 -18.82 -12.32
CA LEU A 127 -1.76 -18.30 -12.22
C LEU A 127 -2.74 -19.07 -13.11
N TYR A 128 -2.41 -19.32 -14.37
CA TYR A 128 -3.31 -20.07 -15.26
C TYR A 128 -3.47 -21.53 -14.84
N TRP A 129 -2.41 -22.17 -14.33
CA TRP A 129 -2.52 -23.50 -13.74
C TRP A 129 -3.47 -23.52 -12.56
N PHE A 130 -3.42 -22.50 -11.69
CA PHE A 130 -4.38 -22.32 -10.61
C PHE A 130 -5.81 -22.14 -11.16
N LYS A 131 -6.01 -21.20 -12.08
CA LYS A 131 -7.32 -20.97 -12.73
C LYS A 131 -7.91 -22.24 -13.36
N THR A 132 -7.05 -23.08 -13.94
CA THR A 132 -7.45 -24.31 -14.64
C THR A 132 -7.77 -25.44 -13.66
N LYS A 133 -6.96 -25.64 -12.61
CA LYS A 133 -7.18 -26.69 -11.61
C LYS A 133 -8.43 -26.45 -10.75
N HIS A 134 -8.78 -25.19 -10.49
CA HIS A 134 -9.90 -24.84 -9.61
C HIS A 134 -11.21 -24.47 -10.35
N LYS A 135 -11.24 -24.51 -11.69
CA LYS A 135 -12.47 -24.38 -12.51
C LYS A 135 -13.46 -25.55 -12.33
N MET A 136 -13.14 -26.55 -11.51
CA MET A 136 -13.99 -27.71 -11.21
C MET A 136 -14.78 -27.61 -9.90
N LYS A 137 -14.65 -26.52 -9.11
CA LYS A 137 -15.50 -26.13 -7.96
C LYS A 137 -14.90 -24.86 -7.31
N ASP A 138 -15.50 -23.70 -7.55
CA ASP A 138 -15.34 -22.42 -6.82
C ASP A 138 -13.94 -22.00 -6.33
N LEU A 139 -13.24 -21.23 -7.18
CA LEU A 139 -11.90 -20.67 -6.99
C LEU A 139 -11.74 -19.70 -5.80
N SER A 140 -12.82 -19.03 -5.37
CA SER A 140 -12.77 -18.02 -4.31
C SER A 140 -12.63 -18.63 -2.92
N ASP A 141 -13.28 -19.76 -2.69
CA ASP A 141 -13.32 -20.40 -1.38
C ASP A 141 -12.01 -21.15 -1.12
N GLU A 142 -11.42 -21.75 -2.16
CA GLU A 142 -10.11 -22.37 -2.06
C GLU A 142 -8.98 -21.34 -1.91
N ALA A 143 -9.12 -20.16 -2.52
CA ALA A 143 -8.18 -19.06 -2.30
C ALA A 143 -8.20 -18.60 -0.83
N LYS A 144 -9.39 -18.46 -0.23
CA LYS A 144 -9.54 -18.16 1.20
C LYS A 144 -8.95 -19.27 2.07
N LYS A 145 -9.31 -20.52 1.79
CA LYS A 145 -8.81 -21.71 2.51
C LYS A 145 -7.29 -21.83 2.45
N LYS A 146 -6.67 -21.58 1.29
CA LYS A 146 -5.22 -21.63 1.13
C LYS A 146 -4.51 -20.51 1.88
N ILE A 147 -5.13 -19.33 1.98
CA ILE A 147 -4.61 -18.24 2.83
C ILE A 147 -4.70 -18.62 4.32
N GLU A 148 -5.74 -19.35 4.73
CA GLU A 148 -5.92 -19.84 6.10
C GLU A 148 -4.99 -21.02 6.45
N GLU A 149 -4.76 -21.98 5.55
CA GLU A 149 -3.87 -23.14 5.75
C GLU A 149 -2.38 -22.77 5.89
N LEU A 150 -1.98 -21.58 5.44
CA LEU A 150 -0.60 -21.10 5.55
C LEU A 150 -0.29 -20.45 6.92
N TYR A 151 -1.20 -20.54 7.90
CA TYR A 151 -1.05 -20.05 9.28
C TYR A 151 -1.61 -21.06 10.30
#